data_AF-A0A4Q0XF45-F1
#
_entry.id   AF-A0A4Q0XF45-F1
#
_cell.length_a   1.000
_cell.length_b   1.000
_cell.length_c   1.000
_cell.angle_alpha   90.00
_cell.angle_beta   90.00
_cell.angle_gamma   90.00
#
_symmetry.space_group_name_H-M   'P 1'
#
loop_
_entity.id
_entity.type
_entity.pdbx_description
1 polymer ?
#
loop_
_entity_poly.entity_id
_entity_poly.type
_entity_poly.pdbx_seq_one_letter_code
_entity_poly.pdbx_strand_id
1 'polypeptide(L)'
;MGHLQKIILMVLIVPLALFPGGLISYILMFEELKFETSMWIPIAMTVLGICSFIFHFKTKGFYKLLKKEKDLPSVDLLFWILDIAFGIAYVLLSFYFIYLVYTFPTKKGPLILLIVIVPMFIAGAWTVFEAFYLNKLIRIHKYAHRHSEIEDIKGNATE
;
A
#
# COMPACT_ATOMS: atom_id res chain seq x y z
N MET A 1 -9.66 14.55 -7.21
CA MET A 1 -9.96 13.40 -6.31
C MET A 1 -8.72 12.63 -5.87
N GLY A 2 -7.73 12.33 -6.73
CA GLY A 2 -6.57 11.49 -6.36
C GLY A 2 -5.66 11.96 -5.20
N HIS A 3 -5.56 13.27 -4.93
CA HIS A 3 -4.73 13.76 -3.82
C HIS A 3 -5.25 13.43 -2.42
N LEU A 4 -6.55 13.59 -2.20
CA LEU A 4 -7.17 13.32 -0.91
C LEU A 4 -7.08 11.81 -0.58
N GLN A 5 -7.31 10.96 -1.59
CA GLN A 5 -7.14 9.52 -1.49
C GLN A 5 -5.72 9.12 -1.07
N LYS A 6 -4.67 9.73 -1.67
CA LYS A 6 -3.28 9.49 -1.29
C LYS A 6 -2.98 9.86 0.16
N ILE A 7 -3.52 11.00 0.62
CA ILE A 7 -3.35 11.46 2.01
C ILE A 7 -4.02 10.47 2.97
N ILE A 8 -5.25 10.05 2.68
CA ILE A 8 -5.98 9.06 3.48
C ILE A 8 -5.20 7.75 3.56
N LEU A 9 -4.72 7.22 2.43
CA LEU A 9 -3.90 6.01 2.39
C LEU A 9 -2.62 6.16 3.21
N MET A 10 -1.89 7.27 3.07
CA MET A 10 -0.68 7.50 3.86
C MET A 10 -0.97 7.51 5.37
N VAL A 11 -2.07 8.15 5.79
CA VAL A 11 -2.48 8.19 7.20
C VAL A 11 -2.89 6.80 7.70
N LEU A 12 -3.53 5.97 6.87
CA LEU A 12 -3.91 4.60 7.24
C LEU A 12 -2.71 3.63 7.26
N ILE A 13 -1.73 3.82 6.38
CA ILE A 13 -0.57 2.93 6.26
C ILE A 13 0.36 3.08 7.47
N VAL A 14 0.51 4.27 8.04
CA VAL A 14 1.39 4.47 9.21
C VAL A 14 1.03 3.55 10.40
N PRO A 15 -0.21 3.57 10.94
CA PRO A 15 -0.56 2.67 12.04
C PRO A 15 -0.51 1.19 11.63
N LEU A 16 -0.87 0.86 10.39
CA LEU A 16 -0.75 -0.52 9.88
C LEU A 16 0.72 -0.96 9.73
N ALA A 17 1.63 -0.08 9.35
CA ALA A 17 3.04 -0.41 9.25
C ALA A 17 3.65 -0.63 10.64
N LEU A 18 3.25 0.18 11.63
CA LEU A 18 3.82 0.15 12.97
C LEU A 18 3.19 -0.90 13.88
N PHE A 19 1.93 -1.28 13.66
CA PHE A 19 1.21 -2.20 14.53
C PHE A 19 1.93 -3.54 14.76
N PRO A 20 2.43 -4.26 13.72
CA PRO A 20 3.15 -5.52 13.91
C PRO A 20 4.44 -5.35 14.72
N GLY A 21 5.24 -4.31 14.44
CA GLY A 21 6.46 -4.00 15.17
C GLY A 21 6.19 -3.62 16.62
N GLY A 22 5.17 -2.80 16.86
CA GLY A 22 4.74 -2.42 18.21
C GLY A 22 4.27 -3.60 19.04
N LEU A 23 3.57 -4.56 18.43
CA LEU A 23 3.15 -5.80 19.09
C LEU A 23 4.36 -6.65 19.52
N ILE A 24 5.37 -6.79 18.66
CA ILE A 24 6.61 -7.51 19.02
C ILE A 24 7.35 -6.78 20.14
N SER A 25 7.52 -5.46 20.04
CA SER A 25 8.20 -4.67 21.07
C SER A 25 7.50 -4.82 22.41
N TYR A 26 6.16 -4.84 22.43
CA TYR A 26 5.39 -5.09 23.64
C TYR A 26 5.69 -6.47 24.24
N ILE A 27 5.63 -7.53 23.43
CA ILE A 27 5.88 -8.91 23.86
C ILE A 27 7.30 -9.08 24.43
N LEU A 28 8.32 -8.56 23.74
CA LEU A 28 9.70 -8.73 24.17
C LEU A 28 10.05 -7.92 25.41
N MET A 29 9.52 -6.69 25.53
CA MET A 29 9.89 -5.77 26.62
C MET A 29 9.05 -5.95 27.88
N PHE A 30 7.75 -6.27 27.73
CA PHE A 30 6.81 -6.31 28.86
C PHE A 30 6.42 -7.73 29.26
N GLU A 31 6.33 -8.66 28.30
CA GLU A 31 6.04 -10.07 28.61
C GLU A 31 7.32 -10.91 28.81
N GLU A 32 8.50 -10.30 28.61
CA GLU A 32 9.83 -10.92 28.76
C GLU A 32 10.00 -12.25 28.01
N LEU A 33 9.21 -12.45 26.94
CA LEU A 33 9.30 -13.65 26.11
C LEU A 33 10.55 -13.61 25.24
N LYS A 34 11.12 -14.79 24.99
CA LYS A 34 12.28 -14.93 24.10
C LYS A 34 11.86 -14.67 22.66
N PHE A 35 12.79 -14.12 21.89
CA PHE A 35 12.58 -13.96 20.45
C PHE A 35 12.48 -15.31 19.76
N GLU A 36 11.36 -15.55 19.09
CA GLU A 36 11.11 -16.78 18.33
C GLU A 36 11.15 -16.52 16.82
N THR A 37 11.42 -17.57 16.04
CA THR A 37 11.48 -17.46 14.57
C THR A 37 10.16 -16.96 13.96
N SER A 38 9.02 -17.26 14.60
CA SER A 38 7.69 -16.77 14.21
C SER A 38 7.59 -15.24 14.24
N MET A 39 8.39 -14.56 15.08
CA MET A 39 8.41 -13.11 15.21
C MET A 39 9.05 -12.40 14.01
N TRP A 40 9.74 -13.12 13.11
CA TRP A 40 10.23 -12.55 11.85
C TRP A 40 9.10 -12.10 10.92
N ILE A 41 7.93 -12.73 10.99
CA ILE A 41 6.76 -12.39 10.16
C ILE A 41 6.29 -10.95 10.43
N PRO A 42 5.98 -10.56 11.68
CA PRO A 42 5.59 -9.17 11.98
C PRO A 42 6.73 -8.15 11.76
N ILE A 43 8.01 -8.54 11.87
CA ILE A 43 9.14 -7.67 11.44
C ILE A 43 9.07 -7.42 9.93
N ALA A 44 8.95 -8.47 9.12
CA ALA A 44 8.85 -8.34 7.66
C ALA A 44 7.64 -7.49 7.25
N MET A 45 6.51 -7.65 7.93
CA MET A 45 5.31 -6.81 7.74
C MET A 45 5.58 -5.32 8.03
N THR A 46 6.36 -5.02 9.06
CA THR A 46 6.76 -3.64 9.39
C THR A 46 7.62 -3.04 8.29
N VAL A 47 8.59 -3.81 7.78
CA VAL A 47 9.46 -3.39 6.66
C VAL A 47 8.63 -3.15 5.39
N LEU A 48 7.72 -4.06 5.06
CA LEU A 48 6.78 -3.89 3.94
C LEU A 48 5.95 -2.62 4.10
N GLY A 49 5.48 -2.32 5.31
CA GLY A 49 4.72 -1.10 5.60
C GLY A 49 5.54 0.18 5.42
N ILE A 50 6.81 0.19 5.81
CA ILE A 50 7.72 1.31 5.56
C ILE A 50 7.93 1.50 4.05
N CYS A 51 8.15 0.40 3.31
CA CYS A 51 8.30 0.45 1.86
C CYS A 51 7.04 0.97 1.15
N SER A 52 5.86 0.52 1.59
CA SER A 52 4.56 1.04 1.13
C SER A 52 4.44 2.54 1.44
N PHE A 53 4.77 2.99 2.65
CA PHE A 53 4.76 4.42 2.98
C PHE A 53 5.67 5.25 2.05
N ILE A 54 6.89 4.79 1.80
CA ILE A 54 7.82 5.43 0.85
C ILE A 54 7.23 5.45 -0.56
N PHE A 55 6.59 4.36 -0.99
CA PHE A 55 5.89 4.28 -2.26
C PHE A 55 4.81 5.37 -2.37
N HIS A 56 3.90 5.50 -1.39
CA HIS A 56 2.86 6.52 -1.42
C HIS A 56 3.43 7.95 -1.33
N PHE A 57 4.51 8.15 -0.59
CA PHE A 57 5.19 9.45 -0.52
C PHE A 57 5.80 9.84 -1.87
N LYS A 58 6.50 8.93 -2.55
CA LYS A 58 7.07 9.18 -3.88
C LYS A 58 5.99 9.39 -4.94
N THR A 59 4.88 8.66 -4.84
CA THR A 59 3.81 8.70 -5.83
C THR A 59 2.78 9.82 -5.60
N LYS A 60 2.86 10.58 -4.49
CA LYS A 60 1.93 11.68 -4.19
C LYS A 60 1.87 12.76 -5.29
N GLY A 61 2.97 12.96 -6.02
CA GLY A 61 3.09 13.98 -7.07
C GLY A 61 2.47 13.60 -8.42
N PHE A 62 2.23 12.30 -8.67
CA PHE A 62 1.74 11.81 -9.96
C PHE A 62 0.40 12.43 -10.35
N TYR A 63 -0.48 12.63 -9.36
CA TYR A 63 -1.79 13.24 -9.59
C TYR A 63 -1.73 14.74 -9.96
N LYS A 64 -0.63 15.46 -9.65
CA LYS A 64 -0.40 16.83 -10.16
C LYS A 64 0.25 16.83 -11.53
N LEU A 65 1.14 15.88 -11.77
CA LEU A 65 1.95 15.82 -13.00
C LEU A 65 1.14 15.29 -14.20
N LEU A 66 0.12 14.47 -13.98
CA LEU A 66 -0.85 14.14 -15.04
C LEU A 66 -1.59 15.36 -15.64
N LYS A 67 -1.59 16.52 -14.96
CA LYS A 67 -2.17 17.78 -15.44
C LYS A 67 -1.18 18.74 -16.09
N LYS A 68 0.12 18.50 -15.95
CA LYS A 68 1.18 19.33 -16.52
C LYS A 68 2.15 18.36 -17.17
N GLU A 69 2.13 18.25 -18.50
CA GLU A 69 3.07 17.49 -19.35
C GLU A 69 4.52 17.66 -18.86
N LYS A 70 4.89 16.88 -17.85
CA LYS A 70 6.17 16.90 -17.17
C LYS A 70 6.52 15.47 -16.88
N ASP A 71 7.80 15.17 -16.98
CA ASP A 71 8.35 13.87 -16.67
C ASP A 71 7.79 13.33 -15.35
N LEU A 72 7.08 12.21 -15.46
CA LEU A 72 6.53 11.51 -14.31
C LEU A 72 7.71 11.03 -13.44
N PRO A 73 7.61 11.10 -12.09
CA PRO A 73 8.67 10.63 -11.21
C PRO A 73 8.92 9.15 -11.49
N SER A 74 10.16 8.70 -11.59
CA SER A 74 10.46 7.27 -11.66
C SER A 74 10.32 6.67 -10.26
N VAL A 75 9.48 5.65 -10.14
CA VAL A 75 9.39 4.81 -8.94
C VAL A 75 9.89 3.43 -9.33
N ASP A 76 10.92 2.94 -8.62
CA ASP A 76 11.50 1.63 -8.92
C ASP A 76 10.44 0.53 -8.81
N LEU A 77 10.52 -0.46 -9.70
CA LEU A 77 9.64 -1.60 -9.74
C LEU A 77 9.56 -2.33 -8.38
N LEU A 78 10.66 -2.34 -7.64
CA LEU A 78 10.71 -2.92 -6.30
C LEU A 78 9.67 -2.31 -5.36
N PHE A 79 9.52 -0.97 -5.33
CA PHE A 79 8.56 -0.31 -4.45
C PHE A 79 7.10 -0.60 -4.84
N TRP A 80 6.84 -0.81 -6.14
CA TRP A 80 5.52 -1.25 -6.59
C TRP A 80 5.19 -2.66 -6.08
N ILE A 81 6.14 -3.59 -6.20
CA ILE A 81 5.95 -4.97 -5.76
C ILE A 81 5.77 -5.02 -4.24
N LEU A 82 6.58 -4.27 -3.49
CA LEU A 82 6.52 -4.24 -2.03
C LEU A 82 5.22 -3.61 -1.52
N ASP A 83 4.71 -2.58 -2.18
CA ASP A 83 3.42 -1.96 -1.85
C ASP A 83 2.25 -2.94 -2.09
N ILE A 84 2.24 -3.63 -3.23
CA ILE A 84 1.24 -4.66 -3.54
C ILE A 84 1.35 -5.82 -2.55
N ALA A 85 2.57 -6.28 -2.24
CA ALA A 85 2.81 -7.34 -1.27
C ALA A 85 2.30 -6.97 0.12
N PHE A 86 2.51 -5.72 0.55
CA PHE A 86 1.97 -5.18 1.80
C PHE A 86 0.45 -5.23 1.83
N GLY A 87 -0.22 -4.74 0.78
CA GLY A 87 -1.68 -4.77 0.69
C GLY A 87 -2.26 -6.18 0.70
N ILE A 88 -1.64 -7.11 -0.06
CA ILE A 88 -2.03 -8.53 -0.09
C ILE A 88 -1.84 -9.17 1.29
N ALA A 89 -0.72 -8.92 1.95
CA ALA A 89 -0.46 -9.48 3.27
C ALA A 89 -1.54 -9.06 4.29
N TYR A 90 -2.00 -7.81 4.22
CA TYR A 90 -3.09 -7.32 5.07
C TYR A 90 -4.46 -7.93 4.75
N VAL A 91 -4.74 -8.19 3.47
CA VAL A 91 -5.93 -8.93 3.04
C VAL A 91 -5.90 -10.37 3.58
N LEU A 92 -4.77 -11.07 3.43
CA LEU A 92 -4.60 -12.43 3.93
C LEU A 92 -4.67 -12.50 5.46
N LEU A 93 -4.05 -11.55 6.15
CA LEU A 93 -4.12 -11.45 7.61
C LEU A 93 -5.55 -11.22 8.10
N SER A 94 -6.33 -10.43 7.37
CA SER A 94 -7.74 -10.20 7.68
C SER A 94 -8.56 -11.49 7.56
N PHE A 95 -8.35 -12.27 6.50
CA PHE A 95 -8.99 -13.58 6.36
C PHE A 95 -8.55 -14.56 7.45
N TYR A 96 -7.26 -14.55 7.81
CA TYR A 96 -6.75 -15.36 8.91
C TYR A 96 -7.42 -15.01 10.25
N PHE A 97 -7.60 -13.72 10.55
CA PHE A 97 -8.32 -13.30 11.75
C PHE A 97 -9.80 -13.66 11.73
N ILE A 98 -10.47 -13.61 10.57
CA ILE A 98 -11.85 -14.11 10.44
C ILE A 98 -11.90 -15.61 10.77
N TYR A 99 -10.95 -16.38 10.24
CA TYR A 99 -10.84 -17.81 10.55
C TYR A 99 -10.63 -18.08 12.04
N LEU A 100 -9.76 -17.30 12.70
CA LEU A 100 -9.54 -17.42 14.14
C LEU A 100 -10.79 -17.07 14.95
N VAL A 101 -11.51 -16.00 14.59
CA VAL A 101 -12.78 -15.62 15.25
C VAL A 101 -13.82 -16.72 15.12
N TYR A 102 -13.91 -17.36 13.96
CA TYR A 102 -14.83 -18.46 13.71
C TYR A 102 -14.45 -19.72 14.51
N THR A 103 -13.15 -20.04 14.57
CA THR A 103 -12.64 -21.25 15.23
C THR A 103 -12.62 -21.14 16.75
N PHE A 104 -12.31 -19.95 17.28
CA PHE A 104 -12.19 -19.67 18.71
C PHE A 104 -13.20 -18.59 19.13
N PRO A 105 -14.49 -18.95 19.31
CA PRO A 105 -15.52 -17.99 19.63
C PRO A 105 -15.22 -17.30 20.97
N THR A 106 -15.10 -15.97 20.94
CA THR A 106 -14.76 -15.18 22.12
C THR A 106 -16.00 -14.86 22.95
N LYS A 107 -15.85 -14.92 24.29
CA LYS A 107 -16.94 -14.58 25.24
C LYS A 107 -17.38 -13.12 25.15
N LYS A 108 -16.53 -12.22 24.62
CA LYS A 108 -16.80 -10.79 24.46
C LYS A 108 -17.53 -10.42 23.15
N GLY A 109 -17.92 -11.42 22.37
CA GLY A 109 -18.66 -11.25 21.12
C GLY A 109 -17.74 -10.92 19.93
N PRO A 110 -18.04 -11.43 18.73
CA PRO A 110 -17.19 -11.27 17.54
C PRO A 110 -17.14 -9.83 17.01
N LEU A 111 -18.09 -8.97 17.41
CA LEU A 111 -18.21 -7.59 16.93
C LEU A 111 -16.99 -6.72 17.21
N ILE A 112 -16.34 -6.88 18.37
CA ILE A 112 -15.17 -6.06 18.74
C ILE A 112 -13.98 -6.38 17.82
N LEU A 113 -13.80 -7.65 17.45
CA LEU A 113 -12.73 -8.08 16.55
C LEU A 113 -13.00 -7.63 15.11
N LEU A 114 -14.26 -7.59 14.68
CA LEU A 114 -14.64 -7.10 13.36
C LEU A 114 -14.30 -5.63 13.14
N ILE A 115 -14.32 -4.79 14.20
CA ILE A 115 -13.92 -3.38 14.14
C ILE A 115 -12.44 -3.22 13.76
N VAL A 116 -11.60 -4.22 14.02
CA VAL A 116 -10.19 -4.21 13.62
C VAL A 116 -10.01 -4.87 12.24
N ILE A 117 -10.65 -6.01 12.03
CA ILE A 117 -10.51 -6.83 10.81
C ILE A 117 -11.01 -6.07 9.57
N VAL A 118 -12.18 -5.43 9.65
CA VAL A 118 -12.81 -4.81 8.48
C VAL A 118 -12.00 -3.62 7.95
N PRO A 119 -11.57 -2.65 8.78
CA PRO A 119 -10.70 -1.57 8.31
C PRO A 119 -9.36 -2.07 7.75
N MET A 120 -8.79 -3.11 8.37
CA MET A 120 -7.54 -3.71 7.92
C MET A 120 -7.68 -4.33 6.52
N PHE A 121 -8.77 -5.06 6.28
CA PHE A 121 -9.10 -5.61 4.96
C PHE A 121 -9.30 -4.50 3.92
N ILE A 122 -10.11 -3.49 4.26
CA ILE A 122 -10.41 -2.38 3.34
C ILE A 122 -9.13 -1.63 2.99
N ALA A 123 -8.28 -1.32 3.97
CA ALA A 123 -7.02 -0.64 3.73
C ALA A 123 -6.09 -1.47 2.83
N GLY A 124 -5.92 -2.77 3.12
CA GLY A 124 -5.10 -3.66 2.29
C GLY A 124 -5.59 -3.76 0.85
N ALA A 125 -6.90 -3.98 0.65
CA ALA A 125 -7.51 -4.03 -0.67
C ALA A 125 -7.38 -2.68 -1.40
N TRP A 126 -7.60 -1.57 -0.70
CA TRP A 126 -7.47 -0.23 -1.27
C TRP A 126 -6.05 0.03 -1.76
N THR A 127 -5.01 -0.30 -0.97
CA THR A 127 -3.61 -0.16 -1.38
C THR A 127 -3.34 -0.88 -2.71
N VAL A 128 -3.79 -2.13 -2.84
CA VAL A 128 -3.64 -2.91 -4.08
C VAL A 128 -4.37 -2.25 -5.25
N PHE A 129 -5.63 -1.82 -5.06
CA PHE A 129 -6.38 -1.15 -6.12
C PHE A 129 -5.74 0.18 -6.53
N GLU A 130 -5.19 0.95 -5.59
CA GLU A 130 -4.53 2.22 -5.88
C GLU A 130 -3.25 2.00 -6.70
N ALA A 131 -2.47 0.97 -6.40
CA ALA A 131 -1.31 0.59 -7.20
C ALA A 131 -1.72 0.23 -8.65
N PHE A 132 -2.73 -0.63 -8.85
CA PHE A 132 -3.18 -0.96 -10.20
C PHE A 132 -3.74 0.25 -10.96
N TYR A 133 -4.50 1.10 -10.28
CA TYR A 133 -5.04 2.32 -10.85
C TYR A 133 -3.95 3.29 -11.29
N LEU A 134 -2.95 3.53 -10.42
CA LEU A 134 -1.84 4.43 -10.72
C LEU A 134 -0.98 3.89 -11.87
N ASN A 135 -0.72 2.59 -11.91
CA ASN A 135 0.01 1.96 -13.02
C ASN A 135 -0.73 2.12 -14.35
N LYS A 136 -2.07 1.95 -14.35
CA LYS A 136 -2.90 2.20 -15.53
C LYS A 136 -2.82 3.65 -15.99
N LEU A 137 -2.89 4.60 -15.07
CA LEU A 137 -2.76 6.03 -15.37
C LEU A 137 -1.40 6.38 -15.99
N ILE A 138 -0.30 5.85 -15.43
CA ILE A 138 1.05 6.07 -15.96
C ILE A 138 1.16 5.54 -17.39
N ARG A 139 0.62 4.34 -17.67
CA ARG A 139 0.61 3.79 -19.03
C ARG A 139 -0.13 4.71 -20.00
N ILE A 140 -1.34 5.15 -19.65
CA ILE A 140 -2.15 6.05 -20.50
C ILE A 140 -1.38 7.36 -20.79
N HIS A 141 -0.77 7.96 -19.77
CA HIS A 141 0.00 9.20 -19.95
C HIS A 141 1.24 8.99 -20.84
N LYS A 142 1.99 7.91 -20.63
CA LYS A 142 3.13 7.56 -21.51
C LYS A 142 2.71 7.34 -22.96
N TYR A 143 1.55 6.72 -23.19
CA TYR A 143 1.01 6.56 -24.54
C TYR A 143 0.61 7.90 -25.18
N ALA A 144 -0.05 8.78 -24.42
CA ALA A 144 -0.45 10.10 -24.90
C ALA A 144 0.75 10.99 -25.24
N HIS A 145 1.75 11.07 -24.35
CA HIS A 145 2.98 11.84 -24.56
C HIS A 145 3.78 11.35 -25.77
N ARG A 146 3.84 10.02 -25.97
CA ARG A 146 4.50 9.44 -27.13
C ARG A 146 3.75 9.75 -28.44
N HIS A 147 2.42 9.88 -28.39
CA HIS A 147 1.63 10.26 -29.56
C HIS A 147 1.84 11.73 -29.92
N SER A 148 1.85 12.63 -28.93
CA SER A 148 2.12 14.06 -29.16
C SER A 148 3.53 14.28 -29.71
N GLU A 149 4.54 13.59 -29.17
CA GLU A 149 5.90 13.63 -29.73
C GLU A 149 5.97 13.17 -31.19
N ILE A 150 5.21 12.13 -31.56
CA ILE A 150 5.17 11.63 -32.95
C ILE A 150 4.45 12.61 -33.88
N GLU A 151 3.39 13.28 -33.39
CA GLU A 151 2.69 14.32 -34.15
C GLU A 151 3.57 15.56 -34.38
N ASP A 152 4.33 16.00 -33.36
CA ASP A 152 5.28 17.11 -33.48
C ASP A 152 6.41 16.80 -34.47
N ILE A 153 6.93 15.57 -34.47
CA ILE A 153 7.95 15.14 -35.45
C ILE A 153 7.38 15.10 -36.88
N LYS A 154 6.12 14.68 -37.05
CA LYS A 154 5.47 14.66 -38.37
C LYS A 154 5.15 16.07 -38.88
N GLY A 155 4.74 16.99 -38.02
CA GLY A 155 4.47 18.39 -38.40
C GLY A 155 5.72 19.11 -38.90
N ASN A 156 6.86 18.90 -38.25
CA ASN A 156 8.15 19.49 -38.63
C ASN A 156 8.82 18.85 -39.86
N ALA A 157 8.34 17.70 -40.35
CA ALA A 157 8.88 17.04 -41.54
C ALA A 157 8.21 17.50 -42.85
N THR A 158 7.18 18.34 -42.75
CA THR A 158 6.35 18.79 -43.88
C THR A 158 6.49 20.28 -44.22
N GLU A 159 7.35 21.03 -43.52
CA GLU A 159 7.87 22.34 -43.95
C GLU A 159 9.22 22.18 -44.65
#